data_AF-A0A7S0EPK0-F1
#
_entry.id   AF-A0A7S0EPK0-F1
#
_cell.length_a   1.000
_cell.length_b   1.000
_cell.length_c   1.000
_cell.angle_alpha   90.00
_cell.angle_beta   90.00
_cell.angle_gamma   90.00
#
_symmetry.space_group_name_H-M   'P 1'
#
loop_
_entity.id
_entity.type
_entity.pdbx_description
1 polymer ?
#
loop_
_entity_poly.entity_id
_entity_poly.type
_entity_poly.pdbx_seq_one_letter_code
_entity_poly.pdbx_strand_id
1 'polypeptide(L)'
;KFGVLMATGNSMRSLSSLVLLVPTCLATESNAVSLIVGQEVTGSALLGQMVYYSYLAPADQLELTITVTPTVGNPNLYINTGAALASTELPVLTLLADGSSSCAACERTAVSPGDDALSFTLASYRRALQIGVFGETASEYKLVLSTADTIVPLTAGESKRFSSRAGGYRYFSATVPQGQAIDITVTPLTGDPDLFVSASAERPDSTSPECSSTPSWCSSVPGSRYEHVQVSAAMASGSV
;
A
#
# COMPACT_ATOMS: atom_id res chain seq x y z
N LYS A 1 6.36 42.80 17.91
CA LYS A 1 7.05 43.71 16.97
C LYS A 1 6.34 43.60 15.63
N PHE A 2 6.14 44.75 14.94
CA PHE A 2 5.30 45.00 13.76
C PHE A 2 3.80 45.09 14.09
N GLY A 3 3.01 46.11 13.76
CA GLY A 3 3.25 47.41 13.11
C GLY A 3 1.88 47.96 12.67
N VAL A 4 1.29 48.89 13.44
CA VAL A 4 -0.01 49.51 13.15
C VAL A 4 0.20 50.71 12.22
N LEU A 5 -0.50 50.75 11.08
CA LEU A 5 -0.62 51.94 10.26
C LEU A 5 -2.08 52.40 10.28
N MET A 6 -2.34 53.53 10.94
CA MET A 6 -3.57 54.29 10.76
C MET A 6 -3.38 55.30 9.62
N ALA A 7 -4.32 55.33 8.69
CA ALA A 7 -4.50 56.44 7.77
C ALA A 7 -5.92 57.00 7.93
N THR A 8 -6.00 58.30 8.19
CA THR A 8 -7.23 59.10 8.26
C THR A 8 -7.46 59.83 6.93
N GLY A 9 -8.72 60.00 6.51
CA GLY A 9 -9.13 61.11 5.63
C GLY A 9 -9.82 60.79 4.29
N ASN A 10 -11.14 60.96 4.31
CA ASN A 10 -12.03 61.58 3.31
C ASN A 10 -12.17 61.11 1.84
N SER A 11 -13.44 60.81 1.54
CA SER A 11 -14.28 61.31 0.43
C SER A 11 -14.63 60.35 -0.72
N MET A 12 -15.92 60.40 -1.04
CA MET A 12 -16.67 59.55 -1.97
C MET A 12 -16.18 59.66 -3.43
N ARG A 13 -16.08 58.52 -4.12
CA ARG A 13 -17.02 58.09 -5.20
C ARG A 13 -16.45 56.89 -5.96
N SER A 14 -17.39 56.02 -6.38
CA SER A 14 -17.36 55.22 -7.60
C SER A 14 -16.90 53.77 -7.53
N LEU A 15 -17.74 52.94 -8.17
CA LEU A 15 -17.63 51.54 -8.56
C LEU A 15 -17.85 50.50 -7.45
N SER A 16 -19.08 50.00 -7.41
CA SER A 16 -19.45 48.71 -6.82
C SER A 16 -18.70 47.57 -7.51
N SER A 17 -17.45 47.33 -7.11
CA SER A 17 -16.78 46.07 -7.39
C SER A 17 -17.32 45.03 -6.43
N LEU A 18 -18.18 44.14 -6.94
CA LEU A 18 -18.54 42.90 -6.27
C LEU A 18 -17.25 42.07 -6.14
N VAL A 19 -16.55 42.21 -5.03
CA VAL A 19 -15.48 41.29 -4.65
C VAL A 19 -16.16 39.99 -4.31
N LEU A 20 -16.25 39.11 -5.31
CA LEU A 20 -16.54 37.71 -5.09
C LEU A 20 -15.41 37.20 -4.19
N LEU A 21 -15.66 37.06 -2.89
CA LEU A 21 -14.84 36.23 -2.03
C LEU A 21 -14.99 34.82 -2.58
N VAL A 22 -14.10 34.44 -3.50
CA VAL A 22 -13.79 33.05 -3.71
C VAL A 22 -13.21 32.63 -2.37
N PRO A 23 -13.82 31.68 -1.62
CA PRO A 23 -13.12 31.10 -0.50
C PRO A 23 -11.87 30.49 -1.12
N THR A 24 -10.71 31.11 -0.88
CA THR A 24 -9.44 30.42 -1.01
C THR A 24 -9.53 29.32 0.02
N CYS A 25 -10.03 28.16 -0.43
CA CYS A 25 -9.86 26.91 0.26
C CYS A 25 -8.34 26.79 0.43
N LEU A 26 -7.88 27.12 1.64
CA LEU A 26 -6.57 26.73 2.09
C LEU A 26 -6.60 25.20 2.04
N ALA A 27 -6.15 24.64 0.92
CA ALA A 27 -5.72 23.26 0.87
C ALA A 27 -4.61 23.20 1.92
N THR A 28 -4.96 22.76 3.13
CA THR A 28 -3.99 22.40 4.14
C THR A 28 -3.05 21.44 3.44
N GLU A 29 -1.79 21.83 3.28
CA GLU A 29 -0.77 20.92 2.77
C GLU A 29 -0.88 19.66 3.61
N SER A 30 -1.28 18.59 2.93
CA SER A 30 -1.60 17.32 3.53
C SER A 30 -0.37 16.85 4.28
N ASN A 31 -0.47 16.60 5.59
CA ASN A 31 0.58 15.95 6.39
C ASN A 31 0.77 14.46 5.98
N ALA A 32 0.43 14.10 4.74
CA ALA A 32 0.53 12.75 4.23
C ALA A 32 1.98 12.39 3.95
N VAL A 33 2.39 11.23 4.44
CA VAL A 33 3.72 10.68 4.15
C VAL A 33 3.76 10.20 2.70
N SER A 34 4.73 10.68 1.93
CA SER A 34 4.93 10.22 0.55
C SER A 34 5.50 8.80 0.53
N LEU A 35 4.85 7.89 -0.20
CA LEU A 35 5.28 6.51 -0.36
C LEU A 35 6.25 6.34 -1.53
N ILE A 36 7.11 5.34 -1.42
CA ILE A 36 8.01 4.88 -2.48
C ILE A 36 7.65 3.41 -2.77
N VAL A 37 7.59 3.06 -4.05
CA VAL A 37 7.26 1.69 -4.50
C VAL A 37 8.31 0.70 -3.96
N GLY A 38 7.84 -0.39 -3.37
CA GLY A 38 8.67 -1.45 -2.78
C GLY A 38 9.24 -1.11 -1.41
N GLN A 39 9.12 0.14 -0.95
CA GLN A 39 9.58 0.54 0.37
C GLN A 39 8.48 0.31 1.42
N GLU A 40 8.82 -0.44 2.45
CA GLU A 40 7.98 -0.61 3.63
C GLU A 40 8.08 0.63 4.55
N VAL A 41 6.92 1.09 5.02
CA VAL A 41 6.80 2.22 5.94
C VAL A 41 6.05 1.75 7.19
N THR A 42 6.64 1.94 8.36
CA THR A 42 5.96 1.70 9.64
C THR A 42 5.04 2.86 9.99
N GLY A 43 3.85 2.56 10.48
CA GLY A 43 2.87 3.54 10.94
C GLY A 43 2.14 3.11 12.20
N SER A 44 1.52 4.08 12.87
CA SER A 44 0.64 3.83 14.01
C SER A 44 -0.60 4.73 13.92
N ALA A 45 -1.77 4.14 14.12
CA ALA A 45 -3.04 4.85 14.15
C ALA A 45 -3.68 4.66 15.53
N LEU A 46 -3.96 5.76 16.21
CA LEU A 46 -4.72 5.73 17.46
C LEU A 46 -6.18 5.31 17.17
N LEU A 47 -6.86 4.84 18.21
CA LEU A 47 -8.29 4.51 18.15
C LEU A 47 -9.09 5.69 17.56
N GLY A 48 -9.84 5.42 16.49
CA GLY A 48 -10.69 6.40 15.82
C GLY A 48 -9.94 7.49 15.04
N GLN A 49 -8.62 7.35 14.86
CA GLN A 49 -7.80 8.30 14.11
C GLN A 49 -7.38 7.72 12.76
N MET A 50 -7.12 8.62 11.80
CA MET A 50 -6.63 8.27 10.47
C MET A 50 -5.24 8.88 10.24
N VAL A 51 -4.34 8.07 9.69
CA VAL A 51 -3.03 8.50 9.21
C VAL A 51 -3.02 8.51 7.69
N TYR A 52 -2.42 9.54 7.12
CA TYR A 52 -2.45 9.76 5.68
C TYR A 52 -1.12 9.48 5.00
N TYR A 53 -1.22 8.91 3.81
CA TYR A 53 -0.12 8.65 2.91
C TYR A 53 -0.50 9.12 1.50
N SER A 54 0.50 9.43 0.69
CA SER A 54 0.29 9.85 -0.69
C SER A 54 1.28 9.19 -1.63
N TYR A 55 0.89 9.06 -2.88
CA TYR A 55 1.77 8.58 -3.94
C TYR A 55 1.45 9.26 -5.26
N LEU A 56 2.47 9.59 -6.03
CA LEU A 56 2.32 10.08 -7.40
C LEU A 56 2.91 9.05 -8.36
N ALA A 57 2.02 8.36 -9.07
CA ALA A 57 2.41 7.35 -10.04
C ALA A 57 3.07 7.98 -11.29
N PRO A 58 4.16 7.39 -11.79
CA PRO A 58 4.64 7.61 -13.15
C PRO A 58 3.57 7.39 -14.21
N ALA A 59 3.77 7.92 -15.43
CA ALA A 59 2.76 7.88 -16.49
C ALA A 59 2.43 6.45 -16.98
N ASP A 60 3.38 5.54 -16.87
CA ASP A 60 3.33 4.15 -17.29
C ASP A 60 2.89 3.20 -16.17
N GLN A 61 2.82 3.66 -14.92
CA GLN A 61 2.48 2.84 -13.78
C GLN A 61 0.99 2.90 -13.47
N LEU A 62 0.23 1.96 -14.03
CA LEU A 62 -1.22 1.91 -13.87
C LEU A 62 -1.69 0.85 -12.86
N GLU A 63 -0.94 -0.23 -12.65
CA GLU A 63 -1.35 -1.31 -11.76
C GLU A 63 -0.60 -1.24 -10.44
N LEU A 64 -1.36 -1.06 -9.36
CA LEU A 64 -0.84 -0.87 -8.03
C LEU A 64 -1.46 -1.87 -7.06
N THR A 65 -0.71 -2.19 -6.03
CA THR A 65 -1.18 -2.95 -4.87
C THR A 65 -0.67 -2.28 -3.61
N ILE A 66 -1.58 -1.93 -2.71
CA ILE A 66 -1.24 -1.44 -1.38
C ILE A 66 -1.52 -2.56 -0.40
N THR A 67 -0.56 -2.83 0.48
CA THR A 67 -0.66 -3.84 1.52
C THR A 67 -0.39 -3.18 2.87
N VAL A 68 -1.32 -3.36 3.82
CA VAL A 68 -1.20 -2.96 5.23
C VAL A 68 -1.10 -4.23 6.07
N THR A 69 0.04 -4.48 6.69
CA THR A 69 0.24 -5.63 7.58
C THR A 69 0.14 -5.17 9.03
N PRO A 70 -0.90 -5.55 9.78
CA PRO A 70 -1.00 -5.22 11.19
C PRO A 70 0.07 -5.95 12.00
N THR A 71 0.78 -5.23 12.85
CA THR A 71 1.59 -5.81 13.94
C THR A 71 0.81 -5.83 15.25
N VAL A 72 -0.07 -4.85 15.44
CA VAL A 72 -1.02 -4.74 16.56
C VAL A 72 -2.32 -4.12 16.05
N GLY A 73 -3.47 -4.55 16.58
CA GLY A 73 -4.77 -3.93 16.30
C GLY A 73 -5.38 -4.36 14.97
N ASN A 74 -6.34 -3.56 14.49
CA ASN A 74 -7.08 -3.77 13.25
C ASN A 74 -7.09 -2.45 12.44
N PRO A 75 -6.07 -2.21 11.59
CA PRO A 75 -6.02 -1.07 10.71
C PRO A 75 -6.89 -1.31 9.48
N ASN A 76 -7.75 -0.33 9.17
CA ASN A 76 -8.57 -0.34 7.97
C ASN A 76 -7.97 0.60 6.91
N LEU A 77 -7.92 0.14 5.67
CA LEU A 77 -7.32 0.86 4.55
C LEU A 77 -8.39 1.53 3.68
N TYR A 78 -8.17 2.79 3.37
CA TYR A 78 -9.04 3.63 2.57
C TYR A 78 -8.22 4.31 1.48
N ILE A 79 -8.68 4.25 0.24
CA ILE A 79 -7.91 4.79 -0.89
C ILE A 79 -8.81 5.67 -1.74
N ASN A 80 -8.24 6.81 -2.11
CA ASN A 80 -8.74 7.70 -3.13
C ASN A 80 -7.75 7.70 -4.31
N THR A 81 -8.18 7.24 -5.49
CA THR A 81 -7.29 7.05 -6.65
C THR A 81 -7.26 8.25 -7.59
N GLY A 82 -8.01 9.30 -7.28
CA GLY A 82 -8.10 10.44 -8.17
C GLY A 82 -9.14 10.26 -9.29
N ALA A 83 -9.91 9.16 -9.37
CA ALA A 83 -10.73 8.87 -10.54
C ALA A 83 -12.00 9.75 -10.66
N ALA A 84 -12.67 10.08 -9.56
CA ALA A 84 -13.82 11.01 -9.52
C ALA A 84 -13.38 12.49 -9.42
N LEU A 85 -14.27 13.48 -9.39
CA LEU A 85 -13.87 14.88 -9.18
C LEU A 85 -13.64 15.25 -7.69
N ALA A 86 -14.20 14.49 -6.75
CA ALA A 86 -13.98 14.61 -5.29
C ALA A 86 -12.73 13.84 -4.80
N SER A 87 -11.89 13.37 -5.72
CA SER A 87 -10.97 12.25 -5.50
C SER A 87 -9.50 12.64 -5.25
N THR A 88 -9.20 13.93 -5.25
CA THR A 88 -7.88 14.44 -4.83
C THR A 88 -7.85 14.76 -3.34
N GLU A 89 -9.00 14.67 -2.68
CA GLU A 89 -9.14 14.90 -1.25
C GLU A 89 -8.63 13.71 -0.45
N LEU A 90 -8.22 13.97 0.78
CA LEU A 90 -7.91 12.91 1.73
C LEU A 90 -9.15 12.01 1.92
N PRO A 91 -8.98 10.69 2.04
CA PRO A 91 -10.04 9.81 2.52
C PRO A 91 -10.52 10.29 3.91
N VAL A 92 -11.78 10.69 4.07
CA VAL A 92 -12.30 11.11 5.39
C VAL A 92 -13.52 10.29 5.74
N LEU A 93 -13.50 9.67 6.93
CA LEU A 93 -14.66 8.99 7.49
C LEU A 93 -15.62 10.01 8.10
N THR A 94 -16.88 9.92 7.69
CA THR A 94 -18.00 10.65 8.27
C THR A 94 -18.83 9.70 9.11
N LEU A 95 -19.11 10.07 10.36
CA LEU A 95 -20.06 9.35 11.21
C LEU A 95 -21.48 9.68 10.75
N LEU A 96 -22.24 8.67 10.38
CA LEU A 96 -23.65 8.79 10.01
C LEU A 96 -24.53 8.78 11.25
N ALA A 97 -25.77 9.28 11.09
CA ALA A 97 -26.72 9.42 12.20
C ALA A 97 -27.14 8.07 12.83
N ASP A 98 -26.97 6.96 12.12
CA ASP A 98 -27.23 5.59 12.60
C ASP A 98 -26.04 4.99 13.36
N GLY A 99 -24.95 5.73 13.54
CA GLY A 99 -23.73 5.30 14.23
C GLY A 99 -22.75 4.54 13.33
N SER A 100 -23.06 4.32 12.05
CA SER A 100 -22.11 3.76 11.09
C SER A 100 -21.13 4.82 10.58
N SER A 101 -19.95 4.40 10.13
CA SER A 101 -19.00 5.28 9.46
C SER A 101 -19.03 5.05 7.95
N SER A 102 -18.97 6.13 7.17
CA SER A 102 -18.90 6.08 5.72
C SER A 102 -17.81 7.00 5.22
N CYS A 103 -17.05 6.57 4.21
CA CYS A 103 -16.06 7.43 3.57
C CYS A 103 -16.57 7.86 2.20
N ALA A 104 -17.13 9.06 2.12
CA ALA A 104 -17.71 9.60 0.89
C ALA A 104 -16.66 9.86 -0.21
N ALA A 105 -15.41 10.16 0.18
CA ALA A 105 -14.29 10.39 -0.73
C ALA A 105 -13.49 9.11 -1.05
N CYS A 106 -13.85 7.96 -0.47
CA CYS A 106 -13.13 6.71 -0.70
C CYS A 106 -13.63 6.03 -1.97
N GLU A 107 -12.68 5.64 -2.81
CA GLU A 107 -12.97 4.87 -4.01
C GLU A 107 -12.70 3.38 -3.81
N ARG A 108 -11.79 3.02 -2.90
CA ARG A 108 -11.50 1.62 -2.52
C ARG A 108 -11.32 1.51 -1.01
N THR A 109 -11.71 0.37 -0.46
CA THR A 109 -11.67 0.12 0.99
C THR A 109 -11.28 -1.33 1.28
N ALA A 110 -10.46 -1.53 2.31
CA ALA A 110 -10.08 -2.82 2.88
C ALA A 110 -10.37 -2.72 4.38
N VAL A 111 -11.55 -3.19 4.76
CA VAL A 111 -12.17 -2.92 6.07
C VAL A 111 -12.59 -4.18 6.81
N SER A 112 -12.50 -5.34 6.15
CA SER A 112 -12.76 -6.62 6.79
C SER A 112 -11.46 -7.16 7.39
N PRO A 113 -11.48 -7.77 8.58
CA PRO A 113 -10.29 -8.41 9.14
C PRO A 113 -9.64 -9.37 8.15
N GLY A 114 -8.35 -9.17 7.87
CA GLY A 114 -7.58 -9.96 6.91
C GLY A 114 -7.60 -9.41 5.49
N ASP A 115 -8.44 -8.43 5.13
CA ASP A 115 -8.37 -7.70 3.84
C ASP A 115 -7.23 -6.70 3.83
N ASP A 116 -6.03 -7.20 4.09
CA ASP A 116 -4.82 -6.42 4.33
C ASP A 116 -4.19 -5.90 3.03
N ALA A 117 -4.78 -6.20 1.86
CA ALA A 117 -4.24 -5.81 0.56
C ALA A 117 -5.32 -5.40 -0.45
N LEU A 118 -5.11 -4.28 -1.13
CA LEU A 118 -5.94 -3.79 -2.22
C LEU A 118 -5.12 -3.66 -3.50
N SER A 119 -5.53 -4.39 -4.54
CA SER A 119 -5.01 -4.27 -5.90
C SER A 119 -5.99 -3.49 -6.78
N PHE A 120 -5.51 -2.51 -7.52
CA PHE A 120 -6.35 -1.65 -8.37
C PHE A 120 -5.57 -1.08 -9.55
N THR A 121 -6.32 -0.64 -10.56
CA THR A 121 -5.77 0.04 -11.74
C THR A 121 -6.13 1.52 -11.69
N LEU A 122 -5.14 2.39 -11.87
CA LEU A 122 -5.32 3.83 -11.98
C LEU A 122 -5.93 4.22 -13.33
N ALA A 123 -6.68 5.31 -13.32
CA ALA A 123 -7.07 5.97 -14.55
C ALA A 123 -5.86 6.66 -15.19
N SER A 124 -5.67 6.53 -16.50
CA SER A 124 -4.49 7.07 -17.22
C SER A 124 -4.28 8.58 -17.07
N TYR A 125 -5.33 9.33 -16.76
CA TYR A 125 -5.29 10.78 -16.58
C TYR A 125 -5.16 11.22 -15.10
N ARG A 126 -5.14 10.28 -14.14
CA ARG A 126 -5.07 10.57 -12.69
C ARG A 126 -4.09 9.64 -12.01
N ARG A 127 -3.04 10.26 -11.44
CA ARG A 127 -1.84 9.57 -10.96
C ARG A 127 -1.53 9.86 -9.50
N ALA A 128 -2.24 10.79 -8.90
CA ALA A 128 -2.10 11.11 -7.48
C ALA A 128 -3.07 10.24 -6.67
N LEU A 129 -2.52 9.53 -5.69
CA LEU A 129 -3.28 8.72 -4.74
C LEU A 129 -3.22 9.37 -3.36
N GLN A 130 -4.36 9.35 -2.68
CA GLN A 130 -4.44 9.65 -1.25
C GLN A 130 -4.89 8.39 -0.52
N ILE A 131 -4.20 8.04 0.54
CA ILE A 131 -4.35 6.78 1.26
C ILE A 131 -4.57 7.13 2.73
N GLY A 132 -5.58 6.54 3.34
CA GLY A 132 -5.89 6.67 4.74
C GLY A 132 -5.82 5.31 5.43
N VAL A 133 -5.09 5.23 6.52
CA VAL A 133 -5.10 4.06 7.41
C VAL A 133 -5.80 4.46 8.70
N PHE A 134 -6.94 3.82 8.98
CA PHE A 134 -7.79 4.11 10.12
C PHE A 134 -7.60 3.07 11.21
N GLY A 135 -7.34 3.51 12.44
CA GLY A 135 -7.33 2.62 13.60
C GLY A 135 -8.74 2.37 14.12
N GLU A 136 -9.40 1.30 13.66
CA GLU A 136 -10.65 0.84 14.30
C GLU A 136 -10.38 0.46 15.76
N THR A 137 -9.20 -0.10 16.00
CA THR A 137 -8.55 -0.16 17.31
C THR A 137 -7.21 0.58 17.24
N ALA A 138 -6.60 0.89 18.39
CA ALA A 138 -5.22 1.39 18.39
C ALA A 138 -4.33 0.35 17.69
N SER A 139 -3.70 0.76 16.60
CA SER A 139 -3.04 -0.14 15.65
C SER A 139 -1.62 0.31 15.34
N GLU A 140 -0.73 -0.66 15.23
CA GLU A 140 0.61 -0.53 14.66
C GLU A 140 0.67 -1.41 13.40
N TYR A 141 1.31 -0.91 12.36
CA TYR A 141 1.29 -1.59 11.06
C TYR A 141 2.50 -1.24 10.20
N LYS A 142 2.70 -2.07 9.18
CA LYS A 142 3.61 -1.84 8.07
C LYS A 142 2.80 -1.63 6.80
N LEU A 143 3.14 -0.62 6.02
CA LEU A 143 2.48 -0.28 4.76
C LEU A 143 3.48 -0.40 3.61
N VAL A 144 3.10 -1.07 2.53
CA VAL A 144 3.90 -1.12 1.30
C VAL A 144 3.02 -0.88 0.07
N LEU A 145 3.52 -0.04 -0.83
CA LEU A 145 2.98 0.13 -2.17
C LEU A 145 3.83 -0.69 -3.16
N SER A 146 3.22 -1.47 -4.03
CA SER A 146 3.90 -2.37 -4.96
C SER A 146 3.22 -2.44 -6.33
N THR A 147 3.98 -2.83 -7.36
CA THR A 147 3.52 -3.21 -8.70
C THR A 147 3.69 -4.72 -8.89
N ALA A 148 3.36 -5.26 -10.08
CA ALA A 148 3.61 -6.66 -10.41
C ALA A 148 5.11 -7.02 -10.32
N ASP A 149 5.99 -6.13 -10.79
CA ASP A 149 7.44 -6.36 -10.89
C ASP A 149 8.24 -5.89 -9.69
N THR A 150 7.56 -5.33 -8.68
CA THR A 150 8.18 -4.87 -7.44
C THR A 150 8.60 -6.07 -6.61
N ILE A 151 9.84 -6.07 -6.13
CA ILE A 151 10.33 -7.05 -5.17
C ILE A 151 9.99 -6.54 -3.77
N VAL A 152 9.06 -7.21 -3.09
CA VAL A 152 8.64 -6.84 -1.73
C VAL A 152 9.49 -7.59 -0.70
N PRO A 153 10.15 -6.88 0.24
CA PRO A 153 10.90 -7.55 1.29
C PRO A 153 9.97 -8.29 2.27
N LEU A 154 10.36 -9.51 2.65
CA LEU A 154 9.71 -10.34 3.66
C LEU A 154 10.53 -10.32 4.95
N THR A 155 9.82 -10.28 6.07
CA THR A 155 10.40 -10.42 7.41
C THR A 155 9.96 -11.76 7.97
N ALA A 156 10.90 -12.54 8.52
CA ALA A 156 10.60 -13.84 9.10
C ALA A 156 9.55 -13.71 10.23
N GLY A 157 8.53 -14.57 10.20
CA GLY A 157 7.43 -14.56 11.16
C GLY A 157 6.30 -13.58 10.84
N GLU A 158 6.43 -12.73 9.82
CA GLU A 158 5.36 -11.84 9.37
C GLU A 158 4.72 -12.39 8.09
N SER A 159 3.44 -12.78 8.17
CA SER A 159 2.66 -13.12 6.99
C SER A 159 2.24 -11.86 6.23
N LYS A 160 2.32 -11.89 4.89
CA LYS A 160 1.77 -10.83 4.04
C LYS A 160 0.77 -11.42 3.06
N ARG A 161 -0.33 -10.69 2.82
CA ARG A 161 -1.37 -11.08 1.86
C ARG A 161 -1.15 -10.34 0.54
N PHE A 162 -1.20 -11.07 -0.57
CA PHE A 162 -1.11 -10.51 -1.92
C PHE A 162 -2.13 -11.16 -2.85
N SER A 163 -2.39 -10.50 -3.98
CA SER A 163 -3.12 -11.09 -5.10
C SER A 163 -2.31 -10.96 -6.38
N SER A 164 -2.43 -11.96 -7.25
CA SER A 164 -1.89 -11.94 -8.60
C SER A 164 -3.00 -12.33 -9.57
N ARG A 165 -2.86 -11.88 -10.83
CA ARG A 165 -3.70 -12.38 -11.91
C ARG A 165 -3.27 -13.80 -12.27
N ALA A 166 -4.17 -14.58 -12.84
CA ALA A 166 -3.82 -15.89 -13.39
C ALA A 166 -2.66 -15.76 -14.39
N GLY A 167 -1.61 -16.56 -14.20
CA GLY A 167 -0.38 -16.51 -15.00
C GLY A 167 0.56 -15.34 -14.70
N GLY A 168 0.24 -14.47 -13.74
CA GLY A 168 1.11 -13.37 -13.32
C GLY A 168 1.96 -13.73 -12.10
N TYR A 169 3.13 -13.09 -11.99
CA TYR A 169 4.05 -13.27 -10.87
C TYR A 169 3.95 -12.14 -9.84
N ARG A 170 4.36 -12.46 -8.60
CA ARG A 170 4.68 -11.48 -7.57
C ARG A 170 6.04 -11.84 -6.99
N TYR A 171 6.89 -10.84 -6.82
CA TYR A 171 8.28 -11.06 -6.44
C TYR A 171 8.52 -10.62 -4.99
N PHE A 172 9.28 -11.43 -4.28
CA PHE A 172 9.58 -11.25 -2.88
C PHE A 172 11.06 -11.49 -2.63
N SER A 173 11.63 -10.82 -1.64
CA SER A 173 13.00 -11.07 -1.19
C SER A 173 13.04 -11.27 0.32
N ALA A 174 13.96 -12.10 0.77
CA ALA A 174 14.25 -12.28 2.18
C ALA A 174 15.77 -12.38 2.36
N THR A 175 16.30 -11.68 3.35
CA THR A 175 17.71 -11.82 3.73
C THR A 175 17.82 -12.93 4.76
N VAL A 176 18.52 -14.00 4.40
CA VAL A 176 18.73 -15.16 5.27
C VAL A 176 20.14 -15.10 5.85
N PRO A 177 20.30 -15.13 7.18
CA PRO A 177 21.62 -15.25 7.78
C PRO A 177 22.33 -16.52 7.32
N GLN A 178 23.64 -16.41 7.09
CA GLN A 178 24.46 -17.54 6.64
C GLN A 178 24.29 -18.75 7.56
N GLY A 179 24.09 -19.93 6.97
CA GLY A 179 23.96 -21.19 7.71
C GLY A 179 22.59 -21.42 8.36
N GLN A 180 21.59 -20.60 8.04
CA GLN A 180 20.20 -20.85 8.46
C GLN A 180 19.40 -21.50 7.32
N ALA A 181 18.52 -22.42 7.70
CA ALA A 181 17.49 -22.92 6.81
C ALA A 181 16.30 -21.97 6.85
N ILE A 182 15.57 -21.88 5.75
CA ILE A 182 14.30 -21.15 5.69
C ILE A 182 13.18 -22.07 5.26
N ASP A 183 12.00 -21.71 5.73
CA ASP A 183 10.73 -22.31 5.38
C ASP A 183 9.86 -21.21 4.78
N ILE A 184 9.41 -21.41 3.54
CA ILE A 184 8.52 -20.49 2.85
C ILE A 184 7.21 -21.23 2.61
N THR A 185 6.13 -20.68 3.15
CA THR A 185 4.78 -21.22 3.00
C THR A 185 3.87 -20.18 2.34
N VAL A 186 3.15 -20.59 1.30
CA VAL A 186 2.06 -19.82 0.70
C VAL A 186 0.74 -20.52 1.02
N THR A 187 -0.21 -19.78 1.59
CA THR A 187 -1.58 -20.26 1.82
C THR A 187 -2.51 -19.67 0.76
N PRO A 188 -2.99 -20.46 -0.21
CA PRO A 188 -3.98 -20.02 -1.18
C PRO A 188 -5.29 -19.71 -0.46
N LEU A 189 -5.76 -18.46 -0.58
CA LEU A 189 -7.13 -18.10 -0.20
C LEU A 189 -8.10 -18.42 -1.34
N THR A 190 -7.63 -18.25 -2.58
CA THR A 190 -8.32 -18.59 -3.83
C THR A 190 -7.27 -18.89 -4.90
N GLY A 191 -7.58 -19.75 -5.87
CA GLY A 191 -6.67 -20.11 -6.96
C GLY A 191 -5.63 -21.15 -6.53
N ASP A 192 -4.60 -21.31 -7.37
CA ASP A 192 -3.53 -22.29 -7.23
C ASP A 192 -2.19 -21.57 -7.47
N PRO A 193 -1.65 -20.86 -6.47
CA PRO A 193 -0.36 -20.20 -6.61
C PRO A 193 0.74 -21.25 -6.67
N ASP A 194 1.78 -20.98 -7.47
CA ASP A 194 3.02 -21.75 -7.47
C ASP A 194 4.12 -20.93 -6.79
N LEU A 195 5.05 -21.61 -6.12
CA LEU A 195 6.19 -20.99 -5.44
C LEU A 195 7.49 -21.30 -6.17
N PHE A 196 8.25 -20.26 -6.53
CA PHE A 196 9.56 -20.38 -7.16
C PHE A 196 10.58 -19.60 -6.33
N VAL A 197 11.68 -20.25 -5.93
CA VAL A 197 12.69 -19.64 -5.06
C VAL A 197 14.07 -19.77 -5.70
N SER A 198 14.83 -18.68 -5.71
CA SER A 198 16.21 -18.64 -6.17
C SER A 198 17.05 -17.76 -5.24
N ALA A 199 18.33 -18.12 -5.09
CA ALA A 199 19.33 -17.27 -4.44
C ALA A 199 20.15 -16.44 -5.44
N SER A 200 19.99 -16.71 -6.74
CA SER A 200 20.80 -16.12 -7.83
C SER A 200 19.99 -15.22 -8.76
N ALA A 201 18.69 -15.50 -8.92
CA ALA A 201 17.76 -14.69 -9.71
C ALA A 201 16.86 -13.85 -8.79
N GLU A 202 16.81 -12.54 -9.03
CA GLU A 202 15.90 -11.64 -8.32
C GLU A 202 14.41 -11.90 -8.65
N ARG A 203 14.14 -12.53 -9.80
CA ARG A 203 12.81 -12.79 -10.33
C ARG A 203 12.74 -14.23 -10.84
N PRO A 204 12.73 -15.23 -9.93
CA PRO A 204 12.60 -16.61 -10.33
C PRO A 204 11.22 -16.87 -10.94
N ASP A 205 11.18 -17.83 -11.84
CA ASP A 205 10.00 -18.32 -12.55
C ASP A 205 10.06 -19.84 -12.72
N SER A 206 9.10 -20.41 -13.44
CA SER A 206 8.99 -21.85 -13.69
C SER A 206 10.19 -22.48 -14.41
N THR A 207 11.07 -21.67 -15.01
CA THR A 207 12.27 -22.11 -15.73
C THR A 207 13.55 -21.96 -14.91
N SER A 208 13.44 -21.48 -13.66
CA SER A 208 14.60 -21.29 -12.79
C SER A 208 15.31 -22.63 -12.52
N PRO A 209 16.65 -22.67 -12.55
CA PRO A 209 17.40 -23.92 -12.44
C PRO A 209 17.13 -24.66 -11.13
N GLU A 210 16.86 -23.92 -10.05
CA GLU A 210 16.52 -24.46 -8.74
C GLU A 210 15.18 -25.23 -8.71
N CYS A 211 14.32 -25.08 -9.72
CA CYS A 211 13.13 -25.92 -9.85
C CYS A 211 13.46 -27.35 -10.29
N SER A 212 14.58 -27.52 -11.00
CA SER A 212 15.07 -28.81 -11.50
C SER A 212 16.14 -29.45 -10.61
N SER A 213 16.56 -28.79 -9.54
CA SER A 213 17.57 -29.29 -8.62
C SER A 213 17.00 -30.31 -7.62
N THR A 214 17.89 -31.01 -6.90
CA THR A 214 17.50 -31.92 -5.81
C THR A 214 18.18 -31.50 -4.51
N PRO A 215 17.41 -31.12 -3.47
CA PRO A 215 15.96 -30.90 -3.44
C PRO A 215 15.54 -29.67 -4.27
N SER A 216 14.35 -29.72 -4.84
CA SER A 216 13.78 -28.60 -5.62
C SER A 216 13.43 -27.43 -4.70
N TRP A 217 13.71 -26.21 -5.15
CA TRP A 217 13.30 -24.99 -4.46
C TRP A 217 12.04 -24.37 -5.08
N CYS A 218 11.28 -25.17 -5.82
CA CYS A 218 10.01 -24.76 -6.40
C CYS A 218 8.91 -25.75 -6.00
N SER A 219 7.72 -25.24 -5.79
CA SER A 219 6.52 -26.00 -5.50
C SER A 219 5.42 -25.58 -6.47
N SER A 220 4.83 -26.55 -7.15
CA SER A 220 3.75 -26.36 -8.12
C SER A 220 2.80 -27.54 -8.07
N VAL A 221 2.23 -27.80 -6.89
CA VAL A 221 1.40 -28.98 -6.64
C VAL A 221 -0.05 -28.66 -6.97
N PRO A 222 -0.61 -29.14 -8.09
CA PRO A 222 -1.93 -28.71 -8.52
C PRO A 222 -3.01 -29.04 -7.48
N GLY A 223 -3.77 -28.02 -7.07
CA GLY A 223 -4.84 -28.17 -6.08
C GLY A 223 -4.35 -28.39 -4.65
N SER A 224 -3.09 -28.04 -4.34
CA SER A 224 -2.59 -28.07 -2.98
C SER A 224 -3.32 -27.04 -2.09
N ARG A 225 -3.42 -27.36 -0.80
CA ARG A 225 -3.91 -26.39 0.20
C ARG A 225 -2.82 -25.41 0.65
N TYR A 226 -1.56 -25.68 0.34
CA TYR A 226 -0.40 -24.86 0.66
C TYR A 226 0.73 -25.14 -0.33
N GLU A 227 1.42 -24.11 -0.81
CA GLU A 227 2.75 -24.31 -1.40
C GLU A 227 3.80 -24.18 -0.30
N HIS A 228 4.79 -25.06 -0.35
CA HIS A 228 5.80 -25.15 0.69
C HIS A 228 7.16 -25.46 0.09
N VAL A 229 8.15 -24.65 0.43
CA VAL A 229 9.55 -24.89 0.06
C VAL A 229 10.42 -24.71 1.30
N GLN A 230 11.28 -25.70 1.55
CA GLN A 230 12.31 -25.63 2.57
C GLN A 230 13.69 -25.53 1.90
N VAL A 231 14.41 -24.43 2.17
CA VAL A 231 15.78 -24.23 1.70
C VAL A 231 16.74 -24.49 2.85
N SER A 232 17.61 -25.48 2.70
CA SER A 232 18.53 -25.88 3.78
C SER A 232 19.82 -25.04 3.82
N ALA A 233 20.38 -24.91 5.02
CA ALA A 233 21.60 -24.15 5.31
C ALA A 233 22.84 -24.55 4.47
N ALA A 234 22.94 -25.82 4.08
CA ALA A 234 24.05 -26.36 3.29
C ALA A 234 23.93 -26.07 1.78
N MET A 235 22.77 -25.59 1.33
CA MET A 235 22.47 -25.42 -0.10
C MET A 235 22.48 -23.95 -0.54
N ALA A 236 22.48 -23.01 0.41
CA ALA A 236 22.65 -21.58 0.14
C ALA A 236 24.12 -21.15 -0.10
N SER A 237 25.06 -22.10 -0.15
CA SER A 237 26.50 -21.84 -0.36
C SER A 237 26.98 -22.06 -1.80
N GLY A 238 26.08 -22.10 -2.79
CA GLY A 238 26.43 -22.30 -4.19
C GLY A 238 26.59 -20.99 -4.97
N SER A 239 27.84 -20.68 -5.33
CA SER A 239 28.29 -19.75 -6.39
C SER A 239 28.36 -18.24 -6.08
N VAL A 240 29.53 -17.84 -5.53
CA VAL A 240 30.28 -16.67 -6.06
C VAL A 240 31.27 -17.21 -7.09
#